data_AF-A0AAE4HTT1-F1
#
_entry.id   AF-A0AAE4HTT1-F1
#
_cell.length_a   1.000
_cell.length_b   1.000
_cell.length_c   1.000
_cell.angle_alpha   90.00
_cell.angle_beta   90.00
_cell.angle_gamma   90.00
#
_symmetry.space_group_name_H-M   'P 1'
#
loop_
_entity.id
_entity.type
_entity.pdbx_description
1 polymer ?
#
loop_
_entity_poly.entity_id
_entity_poly.type
_entity_poly.pdbx_seq_one_letter_code
_entity_poly.pdbx_strand_id
1 'polypeptide(L)'
;PGTFDLMLLPKLTRSWTFENESRLLATLLAPLKSDYDLIIIDTVPTPSVYTNNAIVASDYVMIPLQAEEESTNNIQNYISYLIDLQEQFNPGLDMIGFVPYLVDTDSATIKSNLEELYKQHKEDNLVFQNIIKRSNKVSTWSKNG
;
A
#
# COMPACT_ATOMS: atom_id res chain seq x y z
N PRO A 1 0.94 23.70 5.03
CA PRO A 1 0.55 22.36 4.52
C PRO A 1 -0.54 22.52 3.45
N GLY A 2 -0.16 22.39 2.18
CA GLY A 2 -1.11 22.41 1.07
C GLY A 2 -1.72 21.03 0.90
N THR A 3 -3.03 20.91 1.08
CA THR A 3 -3.75 19.68 0.74
C THR A 3 -3.82 19.60 -0.78
N PHE A 4 -3.23 18.56 -1.36
CA PHE A 4 -3.35 18.26 -2.79
C PHE A 4 -4.49 17.25 -2.98
N ASP A 5 -5.55 17.65 -3.67
CA ASP A 5 -6.75 16.82 -3.87
C ASP A 5 -6.81 16.27 -5.29
N LEU A 6 -6.70 14.95 -5.41
CA LEU A 6 -6.76 14.21 -6.66
C LEU A 6 -8.18 13.68 -6.98
N MET A 7 -9.23 14.03 -6.24
CA MET A 7 -10.60 13.50 -6.47
C MET A 7 -11.13 13.72 -7.88
N LEU A 8 -10.69 14.78 -8.57
CA LEU A 8 -11.11 15.07 -9.94
C LEU A 8 -10.20 14.44 -11.00
N LEU A 9 -9.16 13.72 -10.59
CA LEU A 9 -8.16 13.14 -11.48
C LEU A 9 -8.79 12.36 -12.64
N PRO A 10 -9.70 11.37 -12.42
CA PRO A 10 -10.30 10.62 -13.53
C PRO A 10 -11.04 11.49 -14.56
N LYS A 11 -11.58 12.63 -14.13
CA LYS A 11 -12.28 13.56 -15.04
C LYS A 11 -11.29 14.39 -15.86
N LEU A 12 -10.16 14.78 -15.26
CA LEU A 12 -9.14 15.63 -15.89
C LEU A 12 -8.27 14.85 -16.88
N THR A 13 -8.06 13.55 -16.64
CA THR A 13 -7.15 12.69 -17.41
C THR A 13 -7.87 11.79 -18.41
N ARG A 14 -9.16 12.01 -18.67
CA ARG A 14 -9.99 11.14 -19.54
C ARG A 14 -9.43 10.94 -20.95
N SER A 15 -8.64 11.89 -21.45
CA SER A 15 -8.01 11.84 -22.78
C SER A 15 -6.56 11.35 -22.76
N TRP A 16 -6.01 11.10 -21.57
CA TRP A 16 -4.61 10.74 -21.40
C TRP A 16 -4.41 9.25 -21.63
N THR A 17 -3.19 8.88 -22.00
CA THR A 17 -2.77 7.48 -21.97
C THR A 17 -2.65 7.01 -20.53
N PHE A 18 -2.79 5.70 -20.32
CA PHE A 18 -2.63 5.09 -19.01
C PHE A 18 -1.27 5.42 -18.37
N GLU A 19 -0.19 5.44 -19.18
CA GLU A 19 1.14 5.81 -18.71
C GLU A 19 1.19 7.26 -18.19
N ASN A 20 0.69 8.22 -18.99
CA ASN A 20 0.71 9.63 -18.60
C ASN A 20 -0.14 9.88 -17.35
N GLU A 21 -1.30 9.21 -17.26
CA GLU A 21 -2.16 9.27 -16.09
C GLU A 21 -1.47 8.70 -14.84
N SER A 22 -0.78 7.57 -14.96
CA SER A 22 -0.14 6.90 -13.83
C SER A 22 1.13 7.62 -13.35
N ARG A 23 1.78 8.42 -14.20
CA ARG A 23 2.98 9.20 -13.86
C ARG A 23 2.70 10.60 -13.31
N LEU A 24 1.44 11.02 -13.20
CA LEU A 24 1.10 12.38 -12.80
C LEU A 24 1.65 12.73 -11.41
N LEU A 25 1.34 11.92 -10.40
CA LEU A 25 1.78 12.21 -9.03
C LEU A 25 3.31 12.21 -8.92
N ALA A 26 3.98 11.28 -9.60
CA ALA A 26 5.44 11.22 -9.64
C ALA A 26 6.04 12.52 -10.21
N THR A 27 5.45 13.04 -11.29
CA THR A 27 5.86 14.30 -11.93
C THR A 27 5.67 15.50 -11.00
N LEU A 28 4.56 15.53 -10.25
CA LEU A 28 4.25 16.62 -9.32
C LEU A 28 5.11 16.58 -8.04
N LEU A 29 5.51 15.38 -7.58
CA LEU A 29 6.36 15.21 -6.41
C LEU A 29 7.85 15.41 -6.71
N ALA A 30 8.30 15.21 -7.95
CA ALA A 30 9.70 15.35 -8.35
C ALA A 30 10.40 16.63 -7.83
N PRO A 31 9.84 17.85 -7.98
CA PRO A 31 10.48 19.06 -7.46
C PRO A 31 10.46 19.18 -5.93
N LEU A 32 9.60 18.44 -5.24
CA LEU A 32 9.47 18.48 -3.77
C LEU A 32 10.40 17.47 -3.09
N LYS A 33 10.94 16.49 -3.82
CA LYS A 33 11.79 15.44 -3.23
C LYS A 33 13.05 15.99 -2.55
N SER A 34 13.55 17.17 -2.95
CA SER A 34 14.72 17.80 -2.30
C SER A 34 14.42 18.41 -0.93
N ASP A 35 13.14 18.64 -0.62
CA ASP A 35 12.73 19.44 0.53
C ASP A 35 12.36 18.57 1.74
N TYR A 36 12.29 17.25 1.56
CA TYR A 36 11.88 16.29 2.57
C TYR A 36 12.78 15.07 2.58
N ASP A 37 13.13 14.60 3.79
CA ASP A 37 13.83 13.33 3.95
C ASP A 37 12.93 12.13 3.60
N LEU A 38 11.62 12.26 3.86
CA LEU A 38 10.61 11.22 3.64
C LEU A 38 9.31 11.82 3.12
N ILE A 39 8.71 11.12 2.16
CA ILE A 39 7.35 11.38 1.67
C ILE A 39 6.54 10.10 1.90
N ILE A 40 5.48 10.17 2.71
CA ILE A 40 4.58 9.05 2.97
C ILE A 40 3.28 9.30 2.20
N ILE A 41 2.90 8.35 1.34
CA ILE A 41 1.67 8.40 0.54
C ILE A 41 0.68 7.40 1.13
N ASP A 42 -0.51 7.89 1.50
CA ASP A 42 -1.65 7.06 1.86
C ASP A 42 -2.67 7.08 0.72
N THR A 43 -3.24 5.93 0.38
CA THR A 43 -4.14 5.77 -0.77
C THR A 43 -5.29 4.83 -0.46
N VAL A 44 -6.32 4.88 -1.30
CA VAL A 44 -7.46 3.95 -1.22
C VAL A 44 -7.01 2.50 -1.38
N PRO A 45 -7.71 1.52 -0.76
CA PRO A 45 -7.32 0.11 -0.79
C PRO A 45 -7.61 -0.59 -2.13
N THR A 46 -8.43 0.02 -3.00
CA THR A 46 -8.89 -0.60 -4.25
C THR A 46 -8.03 -0.18 -5.44
N PRO A 47 -7.60 -1.12 -6.31
CA PRO A 47 -6.91 -0.80 -7.55
C PRO A 47 -7.67 0.25 -8.38
N SER A 48 -7.01 1.38 -8.62
CA SER A 48 -7.61 2.56 -9.24
C SER A 48 -6.52 3.50 -9.75
N VAL A 49 -6.92 4.60 -10.40
CA VAL A 49 -5.97 5.65 -10.81
C VAL A 49 -5.16 6.22 -9.64
N TYR A 50 -5.75 6.23 -8.43
CA TYR A 50 -5.10 6.73 -7.23
C TYR A 50 -3.97 5.80 -6.77
N THR A 51 -4.23 4.49 -6.72
CA THR A 51 -3.21 3.50 -6.37
C THR A 51 -2.11 3.44 -7.41
N ASN A 52 -2.44 3.49 -8.71
CA ASN A 52 -1.45 3.56 -9.79
C ASN A 52 -0.47 4.72 -9.57
N ASN A 53 -1.01 5.92 -9.35
CA ASN A 53 -0.21 7.12 -9.12
C ASN A 53 0.64 7.02 -7.85
N ALA A 54 0.09 6.49 -6.75
CA ALA A 54 0.82 6.29 -5.51
C ALA A 54 1.99 5.33 -5.71
N ILE A 55 1.77 4.19 -6.37
CA ILE A 55 2.78 3.15 -6.61
C ILE A 55 3.88 3.68 -7.55
N VAL A 56 3.51 4.33 -8.66
CA VAL A 56 4.48 4.85 -9.63
C VAL A 56 5.31 6.01 -9.07
N ALA A 57 4.78 6.76 -8.09
CA ALA A 57 5.50 7.84 -7.44
C ALA A 57 6.40 7.38 -6.26
N SER A 58 6.21 6.16 -5.77
CA SER A 58 6.88 5.64 -4.59
C SER A 58 8.22 5.00 -4.93
N ASP A 59 9.20 5.15 -4.03
CA ASP A 59 10.45 4.39 -4.09
C ASP A 59 10.27 3.01 -3.40
N TYR A 60 9.40 2.98 -2.38
CA TYR A 60 9.11 1.79 -1.57
C TYR A 60 7.62 1.63 -1.30
N VAL A 61 7.14 0.39 -1.22
CA VAL A 61 5.74 0.08 -0.84
C VAL A 61 5.68 -0.83 0.37
N MET A 62 4.82 -0.46 1.32
CA MET A 62 4.46 -1.26 2.50
C MET A 62 2.97 -1.56 2.44
N ILE A 63 2.59 -2.80 2.73
CA ILE A 63 1.22 -3.28 2.52
C ILE A 63 0.63 -3.75 3.85
N PRO A 64 -0.18 -2.92 4.53
CA PRO A 64 -0.97 -3.38 5.66
C PRO A 64 -2.03 -4.38 5.20
N LEU A 65 -2.10 -5.56 5.83
CA LEU A 65 -3.12 -6.57 5.50
C LEU A 65 -3.77 -7.16 6.74
N GLN A 66 -5.03 -7.55 6.61
CA GLN A 66 -5.79 -8.27 7.64
C GLN A 66 -5.71 -9.78 7.39
N ALA A 67 -5.33 -10.53 8.42
CA ALA A 67 -5.22 -11.99 8.32
C ALA A 67 -6.58 -12.71 8.42
N GLU A 68 -7.69 -11.99 8.63
CA GLU A 68 -9.03 -12.58 8.74
C GLU A 68 -9.77 -12.79 7.41
N GLU A 69 -9.61 -11.90 6.44
CA GLU A 69 -10.53 -11.78 5.29
C GLU A 69 -9.90 -12.15 3.94
N GLU A 70 -8.58 -12.14 3.84
CA GLU A 70 -7.92 -12.35 2.56
C GLU A 70 -7.56 -13.82 2.39
N SER A 71 -8.29 -14.51 1.51
CA SER A 71 -7.76 -15.74 0.93
C SER A 71 -6.38 -15.42 0.35
N THR A 72 -5.41 -16.29 0.54
CA THR A 72 -4.06 -16.18 -0.05
C THR A 72 -4.07 -15.66 -1.50
N ASN A 73 -5.11 -16.03 -2.27
CA ASN A 73 -5.32 -15.59 -3.64
C ASN A 73 -5.42 -14.06 -3.80
N ASN A 74 -6.07 -13.34 -2.88
CA ASN A 74 -6.23 -11.90 -3.00
C ASN A 74 -4.91 -11.16 -2.78
N ILE A 75 -4.11 -11.61 -1.81
CA ILE A 75 -2.75 -11.10 -1.58
C ILE A 75 -1.90 -11.33 -2.83
N GLN A 76 -1.96 -12.53 -3.41
CA GLN A 76 -1.23 -12.86 -4.64
C GLN A 76 -1.67 -12.03 -5.85
N ASN A 77 -2.97 -11.78 -6.00
CA ASN A 77 -3.49 -10.89 -7.05
C ASN A 77 -2.99 -9.45 -6.87
N TYR A 78 -2.97 -8.95 -5.64
CA TYR A 78 -2.47 -7.62 -5.34
C TYR A 78 -0.96 -7.50 -5.61
N ILE A 79 -0.16 -8.48 -5.17
CA ILE A 79 1.28 -8.56 -5.49
C ILE A 79 1.51 -8.54 -7.00
N SER A 80 0.75 -9.36 -7.75
CA SER A 80 0.88 -9.44 -9.21
C SER A 80 0.59 -8.09 -9.88
N TYR A 81 -0.41 -7.36 -9.38
CA TYR A 81 -0.71 -6.01 -9.83
C TYR A 81 0.39 -4.99 -9.50
N LEU A 82 1.04 -5.11 -8.34
CA LEU A 82 2.20 -4.27 -7.99
C LEU A 82 3.40 -4.56 -8.90
N ILE A 83 3.67 -5.83 -9.18
CA ILE A 83 4.75 -6.26 -10.09
C ILE A 83 4.50 -5.71 -11.50
N ASP A 84 3.27 -5.79 -12.00
CA ASP A 84 2.92 -5.25 -13.32
C ASP A 84 3.18 -3.74 -13.44
N LEU A 85 2.82 -2.97 -12.41
CA LEU A 85 3.10 -1.53 -12.37
C LEU A 85 4.59 -1.21 -12.22
N GLN A 86 5.32 -2.00 -11.43
CA GLN A 86 6.77 -1.90 -11.28
C GLN A 86 7.46 -2.13 -12.63
N GLU A 87 7.17 -3.25 -13.30
CA GLU A 87 7.81 -3.62 -14.56
C GLU A 87 7.55 -2.60 -15.67
N GLN A 88 6.33 -2.06 -15.75
CA GLN A 88 5.94 -1.13 -16.81
C GLN A 88 6.38 0.32 -16.55
N PHE A 89 6.27 0.81 -15.31
CA PHE A 89 6.35 2.26 -15.05
C PHE A 89 7.39 2.66 -14.01
N ASN A 90 7.74 1.77 -13.08
CA ASN A 90 8.64 2.09 -11.96
C ASN A 90 9.56 0.90 -11.62
N PRO A 91 10.57 0.59 -12.45
CA PRO A 91 11.46 -0.55 -12.22
C PRO A 91 12.34 -0.42 -10.98
N GLY A 92 12.40 0.78 -10.38
CA GLY A 92 13.10 1.05 -9.12
C GLY A 92 12.25 0.86 -7.86
N LEU A 93 10.95 0.56 -8.00
CA LEU A 93 10.07 0.28 -6.87
C LEU A 93 10.58 -0.95 -6.11
N ASP A 94 10.62 -0.88 -4.79
CA ASP A 94 10.91 -2.05 -3.96
C ASP A 94 9.80 -2.30 -2.93
N MET A 95 9.50 -3.56 -2.69
CA MET A 95 8.48 -3.96 -1.71
C MET A 95 9.15 -4.14 -0.35
N ILE A 96 8.87 -3.24 0.59
CA ILE A 96 9.37 -3.38 1.97
C ILE A 96 8.77 -4.62 2.62
N GLY A 97 7.48 -4.88 2.34
CA GLY A 97 6.80 -6.09 2.78
C GLY A 97 5.37 -5.87 3.30
N PHE A 98 4.81 -6.95 3.81
CA PHE A 98 3.48 -7.03 4.39
C PHE A 98 3.52 -6.74 5.89
N VAL A 99 2.64 -5.86 6.36
CA VAL A 99 2.45 -5.58 7.79
C VAL A 99 1.13 -6.19 8.25
N PRO A 100 1.16 -7.33 8.95
CA PRO A 100 -0.06 -7.95 9.42
C PRO A 100 -0.76 -7.11 10.50
N TYR A 101 -2.06 -6.94 10.34
CA TYR A 101 -2.97 -6.36 11.31
C TYR A 101 -3.90 -7.43 11.86
N LEU A 102 -3.88 -7.62 13.18
CA LEU A 102 -4.74 -8.59 13.88
C LEU A 102 -5.89 -7.84 14.55
N VAL A 103 -7.11 -8.04 14.06
CA VAL A 103 -8.30 -7.45 14.69
C VAL A 103 -8.70 -8.13 16.00
N ASP A 104 -8.39 -9.43 16.10
CA ASP A 104 -8.65 -10.25 17.27
C ASP A 104 -7.44 -11.16 17.54
N THR A 105 -6.81 -10.95 18.70
CA THR A 105 -5.63 -11.70 19.14
C THR A 105 -5.97 -13.06 19.72
N ASP A 106 -7.25 -13.35 19.99
CA ASP A 106 -7.69 -14.60 20.58
C ASP A 106 -8.26 -15.56 19.52
N SER A 107 -8.57 -15.04 18.33
CA SER A 107 -9.02 -15.85 17.19
C SER A 107 -7.96 -16.84 16.72
N ALA A 108 -8.29 -18.14 16.82
CA ALA A 108 -7.45 -19.22 16.32
C ALA A 108 -7.32 -19.19 14.79
N THR A 109 -8.38 -18.80 14.07
CA THR A 109 -8.37 -18.69 12.61
C THR A 109 -7.39 -17.63 12.14
N ILE A 110 -7.41 -16.44 12.76
CA ILE A 110 -6.49 -15.34 12.41
C ILE A 110 -5.04 -15.76 12.65
N LYS A 111 -4.75 -16.44 13.77
CA LYS A 111 -3.41 -16.97 14.05
C LYS A 111 -2.97 -17.99 12.99
N SER A 112 -3.84 -18.93 12.64
CA SER A 112 -3.56 -19.95 11.62
C SER A 112 -3.28 -19.33 10.26
N ASN A 113 -4.07 -18.33 9.84
CA ASN A 113 -3.87 -17.65 8.56
C ASN A 113 -2.55 -16.86 8.54
N LEU A 114 -2.22 -16.19 9.65
CA LEU A 114 -0.96 -15.47 9.79
C LEU A 114 0.24 -16.44 9.73
N GLU A 115 0.17 -17.57 10.41
CA GLU A 115 1.21 -18.61 10.34
C GLU A 115 1.40 -19.14 8.91
N GLU A 116 0.31 -19.30 8.15
CA GLU A 116 0.38 -19.73 6.75
C GLU A 116 1.04 -18.67 5.87
N LEU A 117 0.70 -17.38 6.07
CA LEU A 117 1.33 -16.28 5.37
C LEU A 117 2.85 -16.25 5.60
N TYR A 118 3.29 -16.43 6.86
CA TYR A 118 4.72 -16.54 7.17
C TYR A 118 5.40 -17.74 6.51
N LYS A 119 4.72 -18.87 6.39
CA LYS A 119 5.27 -20.06 5.71
C LYS A 119 5.41 -19.82 4.21
N GLN A 120 4.39 -19.21 3.60
CA GLN A 120 4.35 -18.94 2.17
C GLN A 120 5.44 -17.95 1.74
N HIS A 121 5.71 -16.95 2.57
CA HIS A 121 6.67 -15.88 2.34
C HIS A 121 7.95 -16.06 3.16
N LYS A 122 8.35 -17.32 3.39
CA LYS A 122 9.55 -17.64 4.17
C LYS A 122 10.84 -17.33 3.41
N GLU A 123 10.88 -17.61 2.11
CA GLU A 123 12.08 -17.45 1.28
C GLU A 123 12.32 -15.98 0.90
N ASP A 124 11.25 -15.23 0.62
CA ASP A 124 11.31 -13.80 0.31
C ASP A 124 11.37 -12.92 1.57
N ASN A 125 11.02 -13.47 2.74
CA ASN A 125 11.00 -12.79 4.04
C ASN A 125 10.23 -11.45 4.01
N LEU A 126 9.16 -11.39 3.21
CA LEU A 126 8.37 -10.17 3.02
C LEU A 126 7.39 -9.89 4.17
N VAL A 127 7.13 -10.84 5.07
CA VAL A 127 6.20 -10.62 6.19
C VAL A 127 6.93 -10.04 7.39
N PHE A 128 6.47 -8.87 7.84
CA PHE A 128 7.05 -8.20 9.00
C PHE A 128 6.90 -9.04 10.28
N GLN A 129 8.01 -9.22 10.99
CA GLN A 129 8.03 -9.90 12.29
C GLN A 129 7.23 -9.15 13.37
N ASN A 130 7.23 -7.81 13.30
CA ASN A 130 6.44 -6.98 14.19
C ASN A 130 5.08 -6.71 13.55
N ILE A 131 4.02 -7.13 14.25
CA ILE A 131 2.63 -7.02 13.80
C ILE A 131 1.89 -5.89 14.53
N ILE A 132 0.85 -5.37 13.89
CA ILE A 132 -0.06 -4.41 14.52
C ILE A 132 -1.27 -5.16 15.07
N LYS A 133 -1.71 -4.81 16.27
CA LYS A 133 -2.88 -5.41 16.93
C LYS A 133 -3.93 -4.34 17.16
N ARG A 134 -5.21 -4.70 17.00
CA ARG A 134 -6.31 -3.82 17.35
C ARG A 134 -6.20 -3.42 18.81
N SER A 135 -6.33 -2.13 19.07
CA SER A 135 -6.29 -1.58 20.42
C SER A 135 -7.32 -0.47 20.58
N ASN A 136 -8.11 -0.54 21.65
CA ASN A 136 -9.06 0.53 22.02
C ASN A 136 -8.35 1.87 22.26
N LYS A 137 -7.04 1.84 22.55
CA LYS A 137 -6.22 3.05 22.67
C LYS A 137 -6.18 3.85 21.37
N VAL A 138 -6.07 3.19 20.22
CA VAL A 138 -6.07 3.85 18.90
C VAL A 138 -7.39 4.60 18.68
N SER A 139 -8.53 3.98 19.02
CA SER A 139 -9.84 4.65 18.95
C SER A 139 -9.95 5.88 19.85
N THR A 140 -9.24 5.90 20.98
CA THR A 140 -9.17 7.06 21.87
C THR A 140 -8.37 8.18 21.21
N TRP A 141 -7.17 7.88 20.71
CA TRP A 141 -6.32 8.87 20.03
C TRP A 141 -6.99 9.46 18.79
N SER A 142 -7.69 8.65 17.99
CA SER A 142 -8.45 9.14 16.83
C SER A 142 -9.50 10.20 17.16
N LYS A 143 -9.97 10.26 18.42
CA LYS A 143 -10.93 11.26 18.89
C LYS A 143 -10.28 12.44 19.59
N ASN A 144 -9.11 12.24 20.19
CA ASN A 144 -8.57 13.17 21.19
C ASN A 144 -7.24 13.82 20.78
N GLY A 145 -6.55 13.32 19.75
CA GLY A 145 -5.16 13.71 19.46
C GLY A 145 -4.20 12.99 20.38
#